data_AF-A0AAD5LJ27-F1
#
_entry.id   AF-A0AAD5LJ27-F1
#
_cell.length_a   1.000
_cell.length_b   1.000
_cell.length_c   1.000
_cell.angle_alpha   90.00
_cell.angle_beta   90.00
_cell.angle_gamma   90.00
#
_symmetry.space_group_name_H-M   'P 1'
#
loop_
_entity.id
_entity.type
_entity.pdbx_description
1 polymer ?
#
loop_
_entity_poly.entity_id
_entity_poly.type
_entity_poly.pdbx_seq_one_letter_code
_entity_poly.pdbx_strand_id
1 'polypeptide(L)'
;MSPVNANTLQTKIAQLPSLYTTVFNIANVPIPFNYMQYLQYLIVVYMTLYTFVIVPRSGFYTPLWVFFWGMFLFTADQVAMEIECPFGLDANDIDLEARLLQIEEELTLEEMDVTDAFDAISGWEEQLIAEGEELGIEHGRSLGVEEGRELGLLKGVEIGSEIGFYHGCFLLWDHMMKHDNIVDEDIMHKLLSIRAKFKVITALLGLKGALVFNAEDVDAHKNMSF
;
A
#
# COMPACT_ATOMS: atom_id res chain seq x y z
N MET A 1 3.62 10.54 5.55
CA MET A 1 4.45 9.55 6.25
C MET A 1 4.70 8.37 5.31
N SER A 2 5.94 7.90 5.15
CA SER A 2 6.18 6.69 4.35
C SER A 2 5.44 5.49 4.97
N PRO A 3 4.93 4.54 4.17
CA PRO A 3 4.21 3.37 4.69
C PRO A 3 5.05 2.52 5.66
N VAL A 4 6.37 2.63 5.61
CA VAL A 4 7.30 1.99 6.55
C VAL A 4 7.22 2.60 7.96
N ASN A 5 7.09 3.92 8.06
CA ASN A 5 7.02 4.61 9.36
C ASN A 5 5.67 4.43 10.07
N ALA A 6 4.58 4.25 9.31
CA ALA A 6 3.27 3.94 9.89
C ALA A 6 3.25 2.54 10.54
N ASN A 7 3.90 1.55 9.91
CA ASN A 7 3.99 0.19 10.43
C ASN A 7 4.86 0.09 11.70
N THR A 8 5.95 0.85 11.78
CA THR A 8 6.79 0.88 13.00
C THR A 8 6.04 1.50 14.17
N LEU A 9 5.33 2.60 13.93
CA LEU A 9 4.50 3.27 14.94
C LEU A 9 3.34 2.38 15.41
N GLN A 10 2.65 1.71 14.49
CA GLN A 10 1.60 0.73 14.84
C GLN A 10 2.14 -0.42 15.69
N THR A 11 3.37 -0.89 15.41
CA THR A 11 4.02 -1.92 16.22
C THR A 11 4.34 -1.43 17.63
N LYS A 12 4.82 -0.19 17.78
CA LYS A 12 5.09 0.43 19.08
C LYS A 12 3.80 0.61 19.90
N ILE A 13 2.73 1.09 19.27
CA ILE A 13 1.43 1.26 19.92
C ILE A 13 0.84 -0.09 20.34
N ALA A 14 0.96 -1.12 19.50
CA ALA A 14 0.49 -2.46 19.83
C ALA A 14 1.25 -3.10 21.01
N GLN A 15 2.48 -2.65 21.30
CA GLN A 15 3.29 -3.12 22.43
C GLN A 15 2.94 -2.45 23.78
N LEU A 16 2.32 -1.27 23.78
CA LEU A 16 1.97 -0.56 25.02
C LEU A 16 1.04 -1.35 25.95
N PRO A 17 -0.07 -1.97 25.46
CA PRO A 17 -0.95 -2.76 26.32
C PRO A 17 -0.29 -3.99 26.93
N SER A 18 0.62 -4.64 26.19
CA SER A 18 1.34 -5.80 26.70
C SER A 18 2.34 -5.41 27.79
N LEU A 19 3.07 -4.30 27.61
CA LEU A 19 3.94 -3.74 28.65
C LEU A 19 3.17 -3.35 29.91
N TYR A 20 2.04 -2.66 29.76
CA TYR A 20 1.16 -2.33 30.89
C TYR A 20 0.73 -3.59 31.65
N THR A 21 0.28 -4.62 30.92
CA THR A 21 -0.16 -5.87 31.54
C THR A 21 0.99 -6.58 32.27
N THR A 22 2.21 -6.54 31.71
CA THR A 22 3.40 -7.09 32.36
C THR A 22 3.72 -6.36 33.66
N VAL A 23 3.76 -5.02 33.64
CA VAL A 23 4.02 -4.22 34.86
C VAL A 23 2.92 -4.43 35.90
N PHE A 24 1.66 -4.45 35.46
CA PHE A 24 0.52 -4.72 36.34
C PHE A 24 0.60 -6.09 37.00
N ASN A 25 1.03 -7.12 36.27
CA ASN A 25 1.23 -8.45 36.83
C ASN A 25 2.41 -8.50 37.80
N ILE A 26 3.52 -7.82 37.51
CA ILE A 26 4.67 -7.73 38.43
C ILE A 26 4.24 -7.03 39.73
N ALA A 27 3.48 -5.94 39.65
CA ALA A 27 3.01 -5.21 40.82
C ALA A 27 1.94 -5.97 41.64
N ASN A 28 1.11 -6.80 41.00
CA ASN A 28 -0.02 -7.47 41.66
C ASN A 28 0.21 -8.96 41.98
N VAL A 29 1.39 -9.50 41.71
CA VAL A 29 1.76 -10.86 42.13
C VAL A 29 2.84 -10.78 43.22
N PRO A 30 2.51 -10.25 44.43
CA PRO A 30 3.41 -10.38 45.57
C PRO A 30 3.50 -11.85 45.98
N ILE A 31 4.58 -12.20 46.67
CA ILE A 31 4.74 -13.53 47.24
C ILE A 31 3.59 -13.74 48.25
N PRO A 32 2.89 -14.89 48.20
CA PRO A 32 1.80 -15.16 49.12
C PRO A 32 2.23 -14.98 50.59
N PHE A 33 1.45 -14.23 51.37
CA PHE A 33 1.77 -13.90 52.77
C PHE A 33 2.10 -15.12 53.63
N ASN A 34 1.40 -16.24 53.41
CA ASN A 34 1.66 -17.50 54.09
C ASN A 34 3.07 -18.08 53.80
N TYR A 35 3.61 -17.84 52.61
CA TYR A 35 4.97 -18.24 52.26
C TYR A 35 6.02 -17.36 52.96
N MET A 36 5.77 -16.05 53.01
CA MET A 36 6.63 -15.09 53.72
C MET A 36 6.71 -15.44 55.22
N GLN A 37 5.56 -15.73 55.85
CA GLN A 37 5.50 -16.22 57.22
C GLN A 37 6.22 -17.55 57.42
N TYR A 38 6.11 -18.47 56.45
CA TYR A 38 6.80 -19.75 56.49
C TYR A 38 8.32 -19.59 56.45
N LEU A 39 8.85 -18.73 55.57
CA LEU A 39 10.29 -18.43 55.50
C LEU A 39 10.81 -17.82 56.80
N GLN A 40 10.09 -16.86 57.36
CA GLN A 40 10.46 -16.24 58.64
C GLN A 40 10.49 -17.27 59.78
N TYR A 41 9.49 -18.16 59.83
CA TYR A 41 9.47 -19.26 60.79
C TYR A 41 10.68 -20.19 60.63
N LEU A 42 11.03 -20.52 59.38
CA LEU A 42 12.17 -21.38 59.08
C LEU A 42 13.50 -20.74 59.53
N ILE A 43 13.71 -19.44 59.27
CA ILE A 43 14.90 -18.70 59.73
C ILE A 43 14.99 -18.71 61.26
N VAL A 44 13.87 -18.48 61.97
CA VAL A 44 13.84 -18.50 63.44
C VAL A 44 14.15 -19.90 64.00
N VAL A 45 13.56 -20.95 63.43
CA VAL A 45 13.85 -22.34 63.82
C VAL A 45 15.31 -22.69 63.53
N TYR A 46 15.82 -22.29 62.36
CA TYR A 46 17.21 -22.49 61.99
C TYR A 46 18.17 -21.82 62.97
N MET A 47 17.94 -20.56 63.33
CA MET A 47 18.78 -19.82 64.29
C MET A 47 18.75 -20.44 65.69
N THR A 48 17.58 -20.95 66.09
CA THR A 48 17.41 -21.68 67.35
C THR A 48 18.24 -22.97 67.35
N LEU A 49 18.13 -23.77 66.29
CA LEU A 49 18.90 -25.01 66.15
C LEU A 49 20.41 -24.75 66.03
N TYR A 50 20.81 -23.74 65.26
CA TYR A 50 22.20 -23.33 65.10
C TYR A 50 22.85 -23.00 66.44
N THR A 51 22.12 -22.31 67.32
CA THR A 51 22.58 -22.00 68.68
C THR A 51 22.90 -23.27 69.46
N PHE A 52 22.04 -24.30 69.45
CA PHE A 52 22.32 -25.56 70.13
C PHE A 52 23.50 -26.34 69.53
N VAL A 53 23.68 -26.29 68.21
CA VAL A 53 24.75 -27.01 67.51
C VAL A 53 26.13 -26.42 67.84
N ILE A 54 26.24 -25.10 67.98
CA ILE A 54 27.54 -24.45 68.16
C ILE A 54 28.00 -24.38 69.62
N VAL A 55 27.07 -24.45 70.59
CA VAL A 55 27.38 -24.38 72.04
C VAL A 55 28.50 -25.33 72.47
N PRO A 56 28.49 -26.64 72.09
CA PRO A 56 29.54 -27.58 72.53
C PRO A 56 30.94 -27.23 72.01
N ARG A 57 31.03 -26.54 70.85
CA ARG A 57 32.31 -26.18 70.22
C ARG A 57 32.80 -24.81 70.69
N SER A 58 31.89 -23.86 70.86
CA SER A 58 32.23 -22.45 71.09
C SER A 58 32.10 -21.98 72.54
N GLY A 59 31.37 -22.69 73.40
CA GLY A 59 31.18 -22.33 74.80
C GLY A 59 30.69 -20.89 74.97
N PHE A 60 31.40 -20.08 75.76
CA PHE A 60 31.04 -18.67 76.03
C PHE A 60 31.08 -17.74 74.81
N TYR A 61 31.79 -18.09 73.73
CA TYR A 61 31.82 -17.28 72.51
C TYR A 61 30.60 -17.51 71.61
N THR A 62 29.69 -18.43 71.96
CA THR A 62 28.50 -18.76 71.17
C THR A 62 27.66 -17.53 70.77
N PRO A 63 27.35 -16.57 71.66
CA PRO A 63 26.56 -15.40 71.30
C PRO A 63 27.20 -14.56 70.19
N LEU A 64 28.54 -14.49 70.13
CA LEU A 64 29.26 -13.76 69.11
C LEU A 64 29.07 -14.39 67.73
N TRP A 65 29.17 -15.73 67.63
CA TRP A 65 28.96 -16.44 66.37
C TRP A 65 27.50 -16.40 65.91
N VAL A 66 26.56 -16.52 66.84
CA VAL A 66 25.12 -16.39 66.55
C VAL A 66 24.78 -14.98 66.11
N PHE A 67 25.40 -13.95 66.71
CA PHE A 67 25.22 -12.56 66.28
C PHE A 67 25.70 -12.32 64.85
N PHE A 68 26.94 -12.69 64.51
CA PHE A 68 27.46 -12.47 63.16
C PHE A 68 26.70 -13.26 62.09
N TRP A 69 26.38 -14.53 62.38
CA TRP A 69 25.61 -15.35 61.44
C TRP A 69 24.16 -14.88 61.31
N GLY A 70 23.55 -14.46 62.42
CA GLY A 70 22.22 -13.87 62.44
C GLY A 70 22.16 -12.57 61.65
N MET A 71 23.12 -11.67 61.86
CA MET A 71 23.23 -10.44 61.08
C MET A 71 23.23 -10.72 59.58
N PHE A 72 24.00 -11.71 59.13
CA PHE A 72 24.03 -12.09 57.71
C PHE A 72 22.65 -12.56 57.19
N LEU A 73 22.00 -13.49 57.91
CA LEU A 73 20.71 -14.04 57.47
C LEU A 73 19.56 -13.05 57.55
N PHE A 74 19.49 -12.25 58.63
CA PHE A 74 18.47 -11.21 58.77
C PHE A 74 18.67 -10.07 57.77
N THR A 75 19.92 -9.69 57.45
CA THR A 75 20.18 -8.73 56.38
C THR A 75 19.77 -9.29 55.02
N ALA A 76 20.04 -10.57 54.74
CA ALA A 76 19.61 -11.20 53.49
C ALA A 76 18.08 -11.25 53.35
N ASP A 77 17.36 -11.53 54.44
CA ASP A 77 15.89 -11.50 54.50
C ASP A 77 15.33 -10.10 54.21
N GLN A 78 15.92 -9.06 54.81
CA GLN A 78 15.55 -7.66 54.53
C GLN A 78 15.77 -7.27 53.07
N VAL A 79 16.93 -7.62 52.50
CA VAL A 79 17.22 -7.36 51.09
C VAL A 79 16.25 -8.10 50.16
N ALA A 80 15.84 -9.31 50.52
CA ALA A 80 14.85 -10.05 49.75
C ALA A 80 13.47 -9.35 49.76
N MET A 81 13.06 -8.79 50.90
CA MET A 81 11.81 -8.01 51.00
C MET A 81 11.88 -6.71 50.18
N GLU A 82 13.01 -5.99 50.20
CA GLU A 82 13.19 -4.78 49.37
C GLU A 82 13.06 -5.13 47.87
N ILE A 83 13.69 -6.21 47.41
CA ILE A 83 13.65 -6.63 46.00
C ILE A 83 12.24 -7.09 45.56
N GLU A 84 11.43 -7.61 46.48
CA GLU A 84 10.06 -8.05 46.17
C GLU A 84 9.13 -6.89 45.82
N CYS A 85 9.39 -5.69 46.36
CA CYS A 85 8.53 -4.51 46.22
C CYS A 85 9.20 -3.37 45.41
N PRO A 86 9.56 -3.57 44.13
CA PRO A 86 10.37 -2.60 43.36
C PRO A 86 9.70 -1.25 43.08
N PHE A 87 8.41 -1.12 43.41
CA PHE A 87 7.58 0.08 43.21
C PHE A 87 7.13 0.68 44.55
N GLY A 88 7.84 0.38 45.65
CA GLY A 88 7.56 0.91 46.97
C GLY A 88 8.00 2.37 47.16
N LEU A 89 8.32 2.72 48.40
CA LEU A 89 8.76 4.06 48.81
C LEU A 89 10.18 4.04 49.42
N ASP A 90 10.87 2.92 49.31
CA ASP A 90 12.22 2.76 49.83
C ASP A 90 13.23 3.47 48.92
N ALA A 91 14.39 3.83 49.48
CA ALA A 91 15.41 4.58 48.74
C ALA A 91 15.99 3.83 47.53
N ASN A 92 15.85 2.50 47.51
CA ASN A 92 16.33 1.63 46.44
C ASN A 92 15.24 1.27 45.41
N ASP A 93 14.01 1.77 45.60
CA ASP A 93 12.89 1.51 44.69
C ASP A 93 12.96 2.35 43.42
N ILE A 94 12.20 1.94 42.41
CA ILE A 94 12.08 2.68 41.15
C ILE A 94 11.27 3.94 41.38
N ASP A 95 11.89 5.11 41.13
CA ASP A 95 11.21 6.40 41.18
C ASP A 95 10.26 6.57 39.99
N LEU A 96 9.00 6.17 40.20
CA LEU A 96 7.94 6.28 39.20
C LEU A 96 7.61 7.74 38.87
N GLU A 97 7.72 8.66 39.83
CA GLU A 97 7.39 10.07 39.64
C GLU A 97 8.41 10.74 38.72
N ALA A 98 9.71 10.51 38.95
CA ALA A 98 10.76 10.98 38.07
C ALA A 98 10.64 10.39 36.66
N ARG A 99 10.24 9.11 36.53
CA ARG A 99 10.03 8.48 35.22
C ARG A 99 8.82 9.05 34.49
N LEU A 100 7.72 9.34 35.20
CA LEU A 100 6.55 9.98 34.61
C LEU A 100 6.87 11.39 34.13
N LEU A 101 7.62 12.17 34.92
CA LEU A 101 8.07 13.50 34.51
C LEU A 101 8.96 13.47 33.28
N GLN A 102 9.87 12.49 33.16
CA GLN A 102 10.68 12.31 31.94
C GLN A 102 9.82 12.01 30.71
N ILE A 103 8.81 11.14 30.84
CA ILE A 103 7.91 10.82 29.73
C ILE A 103 7.08 12.05 29.34
N GLU A 104 6.63 12.84 30.31
CA GLU A 104 5.92 14.10 30.06
C GLU A 104 6.81 15.13 29.35
N GLU A 105 8.07 15.26 29.76
CA GLU A 105 9.04 16.13 29.09
C GLU A 105 9.32 15.66 27.66
N GLU A 106 9.53 14.36 27.41
CA GLU A 106 9.72 13.83 26.05
C GLU A 106 8.50 14.07 25.16
N LEU A 107 7.28 13.87 25.69
CA LEU A 107 6.03 14.10 24.96
C LEU A 107 5.78 15.58 24.65
N THR A 108 6.17 16.50 25.55
CA THR A 108 6.01 17.94 25.32
C THR A 108 7.05 18.50 24.36
N LEU A 109 8.25 17.92 24.31
CA LEU A 109 9.28 18.26 23.32
C LEU A 109 8.96 17.72 21.92
N GLU A 110 8.20 16.61 21.84
CA GLU A 110 7.77 15.99 20.58
C GLU A 110 6.32 16.33 20.22
N GLU A 111 5.72 17.38 20.80
CA GLU A 111 4.58 18.06 20.18
C GLU A 111 5.06 18.58 18.81
N MET A 112 4.95 17.72 17.80
CA MET A 112 4.73 18.14 16.43
C MET A 112 3.62 19.16 16.53
N ASP A 113 3.95 20.42 16.20
CA ASP A 113 3.01 21.52 16.29
C ASP A 113 1.71 21.01 15.67
N VAL A 114 0.60 21.07 16.42
CA VAL A 114 -0.70 20.63 15.88
C VAL A 114 -0.94 21.33 14.54
N THR A 115 -0.37 22.53 14.37
CA THR A 115 -0.27 23.26 13.11
C THR A 115 0.51 22.50 12.03
N ASP A 116 1.70 21.95 12.29
CA ASP A 116 2.45 21.11 11.33
C ASP A 116 1.67 19.85 10.93
N ALA A 117 0.96 19.23 11.88
CA ALA A 117 0.09 18.09 11.60
C ALA A 117 -1.09 18.50 10.70
N PHE A 118 -1.69 19.65 10.97
CA PHE A 118 -2.82 20.19 10.20
C PHE A 118 -2.39 20.66 8.81
N ASP A 119 -1.22 21.28 8.69
CA ASP A 119 -0.60 21.72 7.45
C ASP A 119 -0.30 20.51 6.55
N ALA A 120 0.24 19.42 7.12
CA ALA A 120 0.47 18.17 6.41
C ALA A 120 -0.83 17.53 5.90
N ILE A 121 -1.92 17.59 6.69
CA ILE A 121 -3.25 17.09 6.28
C ILE A 121 -3.86 18.00 5.20
N SER A 122 -3.67 19.32 5.31
CA SER A 122 -4.25 20.29 4.37
C SER A 122 -3.71 20.11 2.94
N GLY A 123 -2.44 19.73 2.80
CA GLY A 123 -1.81 19.51 1.49
C GLY A 123 -2.08 18.14 0.87
N TRP A 124 -2.66 17.18 1.60
CA TRP A 124 -2.84 15.81 1.11
C TRP A 124 -3.87 15.70 -0.02
N GLU A 125 -4.93 16.51 0.00
CA GLU A 125 -5.94 16.49 -1.06
C GLU A 125 -5.34 16.91 -2.40
N GLU A 126 -4.59 18.02 -2.43
CA GLU A 126 -3.89 18.48 -3.64
C GLU A 126 -2.88 17.44 -4.14
N GLN A 127 -2.17 16.77 -3.23
CA GLN A 127 -1.18 15.75 -3.57
C GLN A 127 -1.83 14.50 -4.21
N LEU A 128 -2.96 14.03 -3.66
CA LEU A 128 -3.73 12.91 -4.20
C LEU A 128 -4.37 13.25 -5.55
N ILE A 129 -4.84 14.49 -5.72
CA ILE A 129 -5.37 14.96 -7.01
C ILE A 129 -4.26 14.96 -8.06
N ALA A 130 -3.07 15.47 -7.74
CA ALA A 130 -1.94 15.51 -8.66
C ALA A 130 -1.47 14.09 -9.06
N GLU A 131 -1.36 13.17 -8.09
CA GLU A 131 -0.99 11.77 -8.33
C GLU A 131 -2.07 11.06 -9.18
N GLY A 132 -3.35 11.33 -8.91
CA GLY A 132 -4.46 10.80 -9.71
C GLY A 132 -4.49 11.34 -11.14
N GLU A 133 -4.18 12.62 -11.35
CA GLU A 133 -4.10 13.23 -12.69
C GLU A 133 -2.96 12.61 -13.51
N GLU A 134 -1.77 12.45 -12.91
CA GLU A 134 -0.62 11.84 -13.58
C GLU A 134 -0.91 10.40 -14.01
N LEU A 135 -1.42 9.57 -13.09
CA LEU A 135 -1.83 8.19 -13.38
C LEU A 135 -2.94 8.14 -14.43
N GLY A 136 -3.89 9.06 -14.38
CA GLY A 136 -4.99 9.17 -15.35
C GLY A 136 -4.49 9.52 -16.76
N ILE A 137 -3.55 10.46 -16.88
CA ILE A 137 -2.94 10.86 -18.15
C ILE A 137 -2.12 9.70 -18.73
N GLU A 138 -1.29 9.06 -17.91
CA GLU A 138 -0.46 7.94 -18.35
C GLU A 138 -1.32 6.77 -18.83
N HIS A 139 -2.31 6.37 -18.03
CA HIS A 139 -3.21 5.28 -18.37
C HIS A 139 -4.04 5.59 -19.62
N GLY A 140 -4.63 6.79 -19.69
CA GLY A 140 -5.42 7.22 -20.85
C GLY A 140 -4.62 7.28 -22.14
N ARG A 141 -3.34 7.71 -22.08
CA ARG A 141 -2.43 7.69 -23.23
C ARG A 141 -2.15 6.28 -23.71
N SER A 142 -1.90 5.33 -22.79
CA SER A 142 -1.61 3.94 -23.16
C SER A 142 -2.79 3.26 -23.85
N LEU A 143 -4.00 3.41 -23.29
CA LEU A 143 -5.24 2.86 -23.84
C LEU A 143 -5.58 3.49 -25.21
N GLY A 144 -5.46 4.81 -25.35
CA GLY A 144 -5.78 5.49 -26.61
C GLY A 144 -4.87 5.09 -27.77
N VAL A 145 -3.59 4.82 -27.50
CA VAL A 145 -2.64 4.32 -28.52
C VAL A 145 -3.02 2.90 -28.95
N GLU A 146 -3.37 2.05 -27.99
CA GLU A 146 -3.72 0.65 -28.26
C GLU A 146 -5.04 0.54 -29.03
N GLU A 147 -6.10 1.21 -28.56
CA GLU A 147 -7.39 1.23 -29.24
C GLU A 147 -7.29 1.84 -30.64
N GLY A 148 -6.54 2.93 -30.79
CA GLY A 148 -6.30 3.57 -32.10
C GLY A 148 -5.57 2.65 -33.08
N ARG A 149 -4.60 1.87 -32.59
CA ARG A 149 -3.87 0.87 -33.38
C ARG A 149 -4.78 -0.27 -33.84
N GLU A 150 -5.60 -0.81 -32.95
CA GLU A 150 -6.53 -1.89 -33.26
C GLU A 150 -7.60 -1.47 -34.27
N LEU A 151 -8.24 -0.32 -34.04
CA LEU A 151 -9.25 0.24 -34.95
C LEU A 151 -8.65 0.54 -36.33
N GLY A 152 -7.43 1.07 -36.38
CA GLY A 152 -6.72 1.34 -37.63
C GLY A 152 -6.45 0.08 -38.45
N LEU A 153 -6.02 -1.01 -37.79
CA LEU A 153 -5.79 -2.30 -38.46
C LEU A 153 -7.09 -2.88 -39.03
N LEU A 154 -8.15 -2.93 -38.21
CA LEU A 154 -9.44 -3.47 -38.62
C LEU A 154 -10.02 -2.70 -39.81
N LYS A 155 -10.02 -1.36 -39.73
CA LYS A 155 -10.54 -0.52 -40.82
C LYS A 155 -9.68 -0.59 -42.07
N GLY A 156 -8.36 -0.72 -41.92
CA GLY A 156 -7.43 -0.90 -43.04
C GLY A 156 -7.69 -2.19 -43.82
N VAL A 157 -7.93 -3.31 -43.13
CA VAL A 157 -8.30 -4.59 -43.77
C VAL A 157 -9.62 -4.49 -44.51
N GLU A 158 -10.63 -3.87 -43.90
CA GLU A 158 -11.95 -3.67 -44.51
C GLU A 158 -11.85 -2.88 -45.81
N ILE A 159 -11.21 -1.70 -45.78
CA ILE A 159 -10.99 -0.84 -46.95
C ILE A 159 -10.16 -1.57 -48.01
N GLY A 160 -9.11 -2.30 -47.60
CA GLY A 160 -8.29 -3.08 -48.52
C GLY A 160 -9.10 -4.16 -49.25
N SER A 161 -10.02 -4.83 -48.54
CA SER A 161 -10.90 -5.83 -49.14
C SER A 161 -11.87 -5.21 -50.15
N GLU A 162 -12.42 -4.04 -49.85
CA GLU A 162 -13.31 -3.30 -50.75
C GLU A 162 -12.57 -2.86 -52.01
N ILE A 163 -11.39 -2.24 -51.87
CA ILE A 163 -10.55 -1.82 -53.00
C ILE A 163 -10.17 -3.02 -53.87
N GLY A 164 -9.75 -4.13 -53.26
CA GLY A 164 -9.41 -5.36 -53.98
C GLY A 164 -10.60 -5.93 -54.77
N PHE A 165 -11.80 -5.93 -54.17
CA PHE A 165 -13.03 -6.32 -54.84
C PHE A 165 -13.32 -5.43 -56.05
N TYR A 166 -13.25 -4.10 -55.89
CA TYR A 166 -13.46 -3.16 -56.99
C TYR A 166 -12.42 -3.31 -58.10
N HIS A 167 -11.16 -3.57 -57.75
CA HIS A 167 -10.10 -3.84 -58.73
C HIS A 167 -10.38 -5.13 -59.52
N GLY A 168 -10.85 -6.19 -58.86
CA GLY A 168 -11.28 -7.43 -59.51
C GLY A 168 -12.44 -7.21 -60.47
N CYS A 169 -13.46 -6.42 -60.07
CA CYS A 169 -14.55 -6.02 -60.96
C CYS A 169 -14.04 -5.27 -62.19
N PHE A 170 -13.09 -4.34 -62.00
CA PHE A 170 -12.47 -3.61 -63.12
C PHE A 170 -11.71 -4.52 -64.08
N LEU A 171 -10.89 -5.46 -63.58
CA LEU A 171 -10.17 -6.42 -64.42
C LEU A 171 -11.12 -7.34 -65.19
N LEU A 172 -12.20 -7.78 -64.54
CA LEU A 172 -13.26 -8.55 -65.21
C LEU A 172 -13.90 -7.72 -66.32
N TRP A 173 -14.21 -6.45 -66.08
CA TRP A 173 -14.72 -5.53 -67.10
C TRP A 173 -13.75 -5.35 -68.26
N ASP A 174 -12.47 -5.09 -68.00
CA ASP A 174 -11.44 -4.95 -69.04
C ASP A 174 -11.30 -6.23 -69.89
N HIS A 175 -11.41 -7.41 -69.26
CA HIS A 175 -11.38 -8.68 -69.97
C HIS A 175 -12.64 -8.93 -70.81
N MET A 176 -13.84 -8.63 -70.28
CA MET A 176 -15.10 -8.76 -71.00
C MET A 176 -15.20 -7.81 -72.19
N MET A 177 -14.67 -6.58 -72.08
CA MET A 177 -14.65 -5.60 -73.17
C MET A 177 -13.69 -5.98 -74.31
N LYS A 178 -12.70 -6.85 -74.06
CA LYS A 178 -11.79 -7.37 -75.09
C LYS A 178 -12.34 -8.58 -75.85
N HIS A 179 -13.41 -9.19 -75.34
CA HIS A 179 -14.10 -10.31 -75.98
C HIS A 179 -15.53 -9.90 -76.36
N ASP A 180 -15.69 -9.39 -77.59
CA ASP A 180 -16.90 -8.76 -78.18
C ASP A 180 -18.21 -9.59 -78.17
N ASN A 181 -18.24 -10.80 -77.62
CA ASN A 181 -19.32 -11.77 -77.83
C ASN A 181 -20.10 -12.20 -76.56
N ILE A 182 -19.95 -11.51 -75.42
CA ILE A 182 -20.58 -11.95 -74.14
C ILE A 182 -21.51 -10.89 -73.51
N VAL A 183 -21.56 -9.66 -74.02
CA VAL A 183 -22.28 -8.58 -73.34
C VAL A 183 -23.69 -8.41 -73.89
N ASP A 184 -24.67 -8.94 -73.15
CA ASP A 184 -26.10 -8.71 -73.39
C ASP A 184 -26.52 -7.28 -72.97
N GLU A 185 -27.52 -6.70 -73.63
CA GLU A 185 -27.92 -5.28 -73.46
C GLU A 185 -28.34 -4.95 -72.00
N ASP A 186 -28.89 -5.94 -71.30
CA ASP A 186 -29.30 -5.84 -69.90
C ASP A 186 -28.11 -5.84 -68.91
N ILE A 187 -26.99 -6.48 -69.29
CA ILE A 187 -25.73 -6.44 -68.52
C ILE A 187 -25.09 -5.06 -68.69
N MET A 188 -25.09 -4.51 -69.90
CA MET A 188 -24.57 -3.18 -70.19
C MET A 188 -25.28 -2.08 -69.37
N HIS A 189 -26.60 -2.15 -69.25
CA HIS A 189 -27.37 -1.17 -68.48
C HIS A 189 -27.10 -1.25 -66.96
N LYS A 190 -26.90 -2.46 -66.41
CA LYS A 190 -26.50 -2.66 -65.00
C LYS A 190 -25.09 -2.13 -64.73
N LEU A 191 -24.18 -2.28 -65.70
CA LEU A 191 -22.81 -1.75 -65.60
C LEU A 191 -22.76 -0.22 -65.64
N LEU A 192 -23.56 0.43 -66.49
CA LEU A 192 -23.68 1.89 -66.53
C LEU A 192 -24.22 2.47 -65.21
N SER A 193 -25.16 1.77 -64.57
CA SER A 193 -25.68 2.14 -63.24
C SER A 193 -24.60 2.07 -62.14
N ILE A 194 -23.76 1.04 -62.16
CA ILE A 194 -22.65 0.90 -61.20
C ILE A 194 -21.60 2.00 -61.42
N ARG A 195 -21.22 2.30 -62.67
CA ARG A 195 -20.33 3.42 -63.02
C ARG A 195 -20.88 4.77 -62.52
N ALA A 196 -22.18 5.00 -62.67
CA ALA A 196 -22.84 6.22 -62.19
C ALA A 196 -22.80 6.33 -60.66
N LYS A 197 -23.08 5.23 -59.93
CA LYS A 197 -23.01 5.21 -58.46
C LYS A 197 -21.58 5.45 -57.95
N PHE A 198 -20.57 4.88 -58.62
CA PHE A 198 -19.16 5.11 -58.28
C PHE A 198 -18.74 6.57 -58.51
N LYS A 199 -19.28 7.22 -59.57
CA LYS A 199 -19.08 8.65 -59.87
C LYS A 199 -19.70 9.56 -58.79
N VAL A 200 -20.81 9.15 -58.17
CA VAL A 200 -21.46 9.90 -57.09
C VAL A 200 -20.70 9.73 -55.76
N ILE A 201 -20.29 8.51 -55.44
CA ILE A 201 -19.54 8.22 -54.20
C ILE A 201 -18.18 8.92 -54.18
N THR A 202 -17.46 8.95 -55.31
CA THR A 202 -16.18 9.68 -55.43
C THR A 202 -16.34 11.20 -55.34
N ALA A 203 -17.48 11.74 -55.78
CA ALA A 203 -17.81 13.15 -55.63
C ALA A 203 -18.15 13.55 -54.18
N LEU A 204 -18.82 12.68 -53.42
CA LEU A 204 -19.18 12.90 -52.01
C LEU A 204 -17.99 12.78 -51.05
N LEU A 205 -17.02 11.90 -51.36
CA LEU A 205 -15.80 11.69 -50.56
C LEU A 205 -14.71 12.75 -50.79
N GLY A 206 -14.95 13.77 -51.62
CA GLY A 206 -14.02 14.90 -51.80
C GLY A 206 -12.70 14.57 -52.52
N LEU A 207 -12.53 13.36 -53.05
CA LEU A 207 -11.35 12.89 -53.79
C LEU A 207 -11.23 13.48 -55.22
N LYS A 208 -11.68 14.73 -55.42
CA LYS A 208 -11.65 15.43 -56.73
C LYS A 208 -10.23 15.71 -57.25
N GLY A 209 -9.22 15.72 -56.37
CA GLY A 209 -7.87 16.18 -56.73
C GLY A 209 -6.94 15.13 -57.34
N ALA A 210 -7.28 13.83 -57.27
CA ALA A 210 -6.33 12.76 -57.62
C ALA A 210 -6.41 12.26 -59.06
N LEU A 211 -7.44 12.65 -59.83
CA LEU A 211 -7.55 12.31 -61.24
C LEU A 211 -7.80 13.59 -62.03
N VAL A 212 -6.73 14.03 -62.70
CA VAL A 212 -6.68 15.15 -63.63
C VAL A 212 -7.83 15.03 -64.62
N PHE A 213 -8.74 15.99 -64.64
CA PHE A 213 -9.67 16.14 -65.76
C PHE A 213 -9.73 17.59 -66.20
N ASN A 214 -9.63 17.74 -67.52
CA ASN A 214 -9.54 18.98 -68.25
C ASN A 214 -10.92 19.67 -68.28
N ALA A 215 -10.93 21.00 -68.26
CA ALA A 215 -12.14 21.80 -68.04
C ALA A 215 -13.26 21.58 -69.08
N GLU A 216 -12.91 21.08 -70.27
CA GLU A 216 -13.84 20.85 -71.38
C GLU A 216 -14.82 19.70 -71.12
N ASP A 217 -14.41 18.65 -70.38
CA ASP A 217 -15.25 17.48 -70.11
C ASP A 217 -16.36 17.77 -69.08
N VAL A 218 -16.18 18.82 -68.27
CA VAL A 218 -17.13 19.25 -67.23
C VAL A 218 -18.29 20.04 -67.85
N ASP A 219 -18.01 20.88 -68.85
CA ASP A 219 -19.04 21.70 -69.51
C ASP A 219 -19.92 20.88 -70.45
N ALA A 220 -19.38 19.82 -71.08
CA ALA A 220 -20.18 18.88 -71.88
C ALA A 220 -21.29 18.18 -71.05
N HIS A 221 -21.08 18.03 -69.74
CA HIS A 221 -22.02 17.33 -68.87
C HIS A 221 -23.13 18.24 -68.29
N LYS A 222 -22.93 19.57 -68.25
CA LYS A 222 -23.96 20.53 -67.83
C LYS A 222 -25.09 20.69 -68.85
N ASN A 223 -24.80 20.41 -70.13
CA ASN A 223 -25.76 20.60 -71.23
C ASN A 223 -26.57 19.34 -71.56
N MET A 224 -26.37 18.23 -70.84
CA MET A 224 -27.23 17.05 -70.93
C MET A 224 -28.27 17.12 -69.81
N SER A 225 -29.38 17.78 -70.11
CA SER A 225 -30.56 17.88 -69.25
C SER A 225 -31.18 16.51 -68.99
N PHE A 226 -31.42 16.20 -67.72
CA PHE A 226 -32.62 15.51 -67.23
C PHE A 226 -33.16 16.30 -66.05
#